data_AF-A0A3M5MT06-F1
#
_entry.id   AF-A0A3M5MT06-F1
#
_cell.length_a   1.000
_cell.length_b   1.000
_cell.length_c   1.000
_cell.angle_alpha   90.00
_cell.angle_beta   90.00
_cell.angle_gamma   90.00
#
_symmetry.space_group_name_H-M   'P 1'
#
loop_
_entity.id
_entity.type
_entity.pdbx_description
1 polymer ?
#
loop_
_entity_poly.entity_id
_entity_poly.type
_entity_poly.pdbx_seq_one_letter_code
_entity_poly.pdbx_strand_id
1 'polypeptide(L)'
;MMYTLLRIGLLVYNREMIGDTPASTFLEALFNGTRFDLRLTVYLLIPLVLSLFSARAMAARGFFRFWLTLVGSITLFFGLMEMDFYREFHQRLNGLVFQYVKEDPKTVLSMLWYGFPVVRYLLAWAIVTWLLSLVFKGIDRLTRPRHVTTTGTHNVSSVAPWYMRLGVFVLVLLVMVVCIRGTLRQGPPLRWGDAYTTDSNFANQLGLNGTLTLITAAKSRMSEDRDNIWKATLPQADAQQTVRDMLLTSHDKLVESDIAAVRRDFTPPVENTLPIRNVVVILMESFAGHSVGALGNDA
;
A
#
# COMPACT_ATOMS: atom_id res chain seq x y z
N MET A 1 -14.78 -10.14 0.28
CA MET A 1 -16.15 -9.59 0.36
C MET A 1 -16.13 -8.12 0.71
N MET A 2 -15.79 -7.72 1.94
CA MET A 2 -15.75 -6.30 2.33
C MET A 2 -14.90 -5.44 1.37
N TYR A 3 -13.66 -5.83 1.09
CA TYR A 3 -12.79 -5.09 0.16
C TYR A 3 -13.31 -5.06 -1.28
N THR A 4 -13.92 -6.15 -1.74
CA THR A 4 -14.57 -6.20 -3.05
C THR A 4 -15.74 -5.22 -3.14
N LEU A 5 -16.58 -5.14 -2.09
CA LEU A 5 -17.67 -4.18 -2.01
C LEU A 5 -17.16 -2.74 -1.98
N LEU A 6 -16.08 -2.47 -1.24
CA LEU A 6 -15.42 -1.16 -1.24
C LEU A 6 -14.88 -0.80 -2.63
N ARG A 7 -14.26 -1.75 -3.34
CA ARG A 7 -13.78 -1.53 -4.71
C ARG A 7 -14.92 -1.27 -5.69
N ILE A 8 -16.01 -2.03 -5.60
CA ILE A 8 -17.22 -1.77 -6.39
C ILE A 8 -17.81 -0.40 -6.03
N GLY A 9 -17.85 -0.05 -4.75
CA GLY A 9 -18.25 1.28 -4.28
C GLY A 9 -17.40 2.39 -4.91
N LEU A 10 -16.08 2.20 -4.99
CA LEU A 10 -15.17 3.14 -5.65
C LEU A 10 -15.48 3.30 -7.13
N LEU A 11 -15.70 2.18 -7.82
CA LEU A 11 -16.05 2.17 -9.25
C LEU A 11 -17.37 2.91 -9.50
N VAL A 12 -18.39 2.65 -8.67
CA VAL A 12 -19.71 3.27 -8.82
C VAL A 12 -19.67 4.76 -8.45
N TYR A 13 -18.95 5.13 -7.38
CA TYR A 13 -18.82 6.51 -6.93
C TYR A 13 -18.08 7.38 -7.95
N ASN A 14 -17.00 6.84 -8.55
CA ASN A 14 -16.18 7.53 -9.54
C ASN A 14 -16.50 7.08 -10.98
N ARG A 15 -17.76 6.74 -11.26
CA ARG A 15 -18.20 6.25 -12.58
C ARG A 15 -17.92 7.22 -13.73
N GLU A 16 -17.83 8.51 -13.44
CA GLU A 16 -17.50 9.56 -14.42
C GLU A 16 -16.08 9.37 -14.99
N MET A 17 -15.19 8.71 -14.24
CA MET A 17 -13.81 8.42 -14.64
C MET A 17 -13.67 7.18 -15.53
N ILE A 18 -14.78 6.49 -15.87
CA ILE A 18 -14.76 5.32 -16.75
C ILE A 18 -14.43 5.74 -18.19
N GLY A 19 -14.99 6.86 -18.65
CA GLY A 19 -14.86 7.32 -20.03
C GLY A 19 -15.25 6.25 -21.05
N ASP A 20 -14.45 6.10 -22.10
CA ASP A 20 -14.64 5.11 -23.16
C ASP A 20 -13.97 3.75 -22.88
N THR A 21 -13.51 3.53 -21.64
CA THR A 21 -12.77 2.31 -21.28
C THR A 21 -13.72 1.09 -21.30
N PRO A 22 -13.36 -0.01 -21.99
CA PRO A 22 -14.17 -1.22 -22.02
C PRO A 22 -14.42 -1.84 -20.63
N ALA A 23 -15.60 -2.42 -20.43
CA ALA A 23 -15.95 -3.10 -19.18
C ALA A 23 -15.02 -4.31 -18.87
N SER A 24 -14.48 -4.96 -19.90
CA SER A 24 -13.50 -6.06 -19.75
C SER A 24 -12.25 -5.62 -19.00
N THR A 25 -11.78 -4.39 -19.24
CA THR A 25 -10.63 -3.77 -18.58
C THR A 25 -10.87 -3.61 -17.09
N PHE A 26 -12.08 -3.20 -16.70
CA PHE A 26 -12.47 -3.11 -15.30
C PHE A 26 -12.64 -4.48 -14.63
N LEU A 27 -13.13 -5.49 -15.35
CA LEU A 27 -13.20 -6.86 -14.83
C LEU A 27 -11.80 -7.43 -14.56
N GLU A 28 -10.84 -7.18 -15.46
CA GLU A 28 -9.44 -7.55 -15.26
C GLU A 28 -8.86 -6.84 -14.03
N ALA A 29 -9.05 -5.53 -13.92
CA ALA A 29 -8.62 -4.76 -12.76
C ALA A 29 -9.26 -5.23 -11.45
N LEU A 30 -10.57 -5.52 -11.45
CA LEU A 30 -11.28 -6.05 -10.29
C LEU A 30 -10.69 -7.40 -9.85
N PHE A 31 -10.44 -8.30 -10.81
CA PHE A 31 -9.85 -9.61 -10.56
C PHE A 31 -8.43 -9.48 -10.01
N ASN A 32 -7.59 -8.66 -10.64
CA ASN A 32 -6.23 -8.43 -10.18
C ASN A 32 -6.21 -7.81 -8.78
N GLY A 33 -7.13 -6.88 -8.50
CA GLY A 33 -7.31 -6.27 -7.19
C GLY A 33 -7.70 -7.24 -6.09
N THR A 34 -8.38 -8.35 -6.39
CA THR A 34 -8.64 -9.39 -5.38
C THR A 34 -7.36 -9.98 -4.80
N ARG A 35 -6.25 -10.00 -5.55
CA ARG A 35 -4.95 -10.49 -5.06
C ARG A 35 -4.39 -9.58 -3.97
N PHE A 36 -4.49 -8.26 -4.17
CA PHE A 36 -4.11 -7.28 -3.16
C PHE A 36 -5.02 -7.35 -1.93
N ASP A 37 -6.32 -7.54 -2.12
CA ASP A 37 -7.27 -7.69 -1.01
C ASP A 37 -7.02 -8.96 -0.20
N LEU A 38 -6.71 -10.08 -0.87
CA LEU A 38 -6.37 -11.34 -0.21
C LEU A 38 -5.09 -11.20 0.60
N ARG A 39 -4.07 -10.56 0.05
CA ARG A 39 -2.82 -10.27 0.75
C ARG A 39 -3.06 -9.47 2.04
N LEU A 40 -3.83 -8.39 1.95
CA LEU A 40 -4.20 -7.60 3.14
C LEU A 40 -4.96 -8.45 4.14
N THR A 41 -6.01 -9.14 3.69
CA THR A 41 -6.86 -10.00 4.54
C THR A 41 -6.02 -11.02 5.31
N VAL A 42 -5.07 -11.67 4.64
CA VAL A 42 -4.19 -12.66 5.27
C VAL A 42 -3.30 -12.04 6.35
N TYR A 43 -2.75 -10.84 6.13
CA TYR A 43 -1.99 -10.14 7.17
C TYR A 43 -2.85 -9.86 8.41
N LEU A 44 -4.11 -9.48 8.23
CA LEU A 44 -5.02 -9.19 9.34
C LEU A 44 -5.44 -10.45 10.11
N LEU A 45 -5.43 -11.62 9.45
CA LEU A 45 -5.80 -12.92 10.03
C LEU A 45 -4.64 -13.61 10.77
N ILE A 46 -3.39 -13.11 10.68
CA ILE A 46 -2.22 -13.71 11.35
C ILE A 46 -2.49 -14.05 12.83
N PRO A 47 -3.05 -13.16 13.67
CA PRO A 47 -3.29 -13.48 15.08
C PRO A 47 -4.24 -14.66 15.29
N LEU A 48 -5.21 -14.85 14.39
CA LEU A 48 -6.14 -15.98 14.44
C LEU A 48 -5.45 -17.28 14.06
N VAL A 49 -4.55 -17.25 13.07
CA VAL A 49 -3.80 -18.44 12.66
C VAL A 49 -2.81 -18.86 13.74
N LEU A 50 -2.13 -17.91 14.38
CA LEU A 50 -1.26 -18.17 15.53
C LEU A 50 -2.03 -18.74 16.73
N SER A 51 -3.33 -18.46 16.85
CA SER A 51 -4.15 -19.03 17.91
C SER A 51 -4.26 -20.56 17.85
N LEU A 52 -4.07 -21.18 16.67
CA LEU A 52 -4.16 -22.63 16.48
C LEU A 52 -3.16 -23.41 17.35
N PHE A 53 -2.05 -22.78 17.75
CA PHE A 53 -1.05 -23.36 18.64
C PHE A 53 -1.53 -23.50 20.10
N SER A 54 -2.57 -22.76 20.52
CA SER A 54 -3.02 -22.74 21.92
C SER A 54 -4.54 -22.85 22.05
N ALA A 55 -5.01 -23.86 22.78
CA ALA A 55 -6.43 -24.05 23.11
C ALA A 55 -7.01 -22.84 23.86
N ARG A 56 -6.20 -22.23 24.75
CA ARG A 56 -6.59 -21.03 25.49
C ARG A 56 -6.75 -19.83 24.57
N ALA A 57 -5.85 -19.68 23.58
CA ALA A 57 -5.95 -18.62 22.58
C ALA A 57 -7.21 -18.82 21.71
N MET A 58 -7.47 -20.01 21.19
CA MET A 58 -8.69 -20.31 20.42
C MET A 58 -9.99 -20.07 21.21
N ALA A 59 -9.96 -20.25 22.53
CA ALA A 59 -11.10 -19.97 23.40
C ALA A 59 -11.35 -18.45 23.59
N ALA A 60 -10.35 -17.59 23.34
CA ALA A 60 -10.46 -16.14 23.44
C ALA A 60 -11.21 -15.50 22.24
N ARG A 61 -12.35 -16.08 21.84
CA ARG A 61 -13.15 -15.64 20.69
C ARG A 61 -13.62 -14.19 20.80
N GLY A 62 -13.85 -13.71 22.03
CA GLY A 62 -14.17 -12.30 22.29
C GLY A 62 -13.07 -11.35 21.83
N PHE A 63 -11.81 -11.71 22.09
CA PHE A 63 -10.64 -10.96 21.63
C PHE A 63 -10.54 -10.97 20.10
N PHE A 64 -10.65 -12.13 19.46
CA PHE A 64 -10.57 -12.19 17.98
C PHE A 64 -11.72 -11.47 17.29
N ARG A 65 -12.94 -11.53 17.83
CA ARG A 65 -14.06 -10.74 17.33
C ARG A 65 -13.78 -9.24 17.46
N PHE A 66 -13.27 -8.80 18.61
CA PHE A 66 -12.88 -7.41 18.81
C PHE A 66 -11.78 -7.00 17.82
N TRP A 67 -10.73 -7.80 17.67
CA TRP A 67 -9.65 -7.58 16.72
C TRP A 67 -10.14 -7.44 15.27
N LEU A 68 -10.95 -8.40 14.80
CA LEU A 68 -11.51 -8.37 13.45
C LEU A 68 -12.44 -7.18 13.24
N THR A 69 -13.22 -6.81 14.25
CA THR A 69 -14.10 -5.63 14.19
C THR A 69 -13.25 -4.35 14.13
N LEU A 70 -12.22 -4.23 14.97
CA LEU A 70 -11.35 -3.06 15.03
C LEU A 70 -10.60 -2.87 13.72
N VAL A 71 -9.88 -3.90 13.26
CA VAL A 71 -9.09 -3.83 12.03
C VAL A 71 -10.01 -3.69 10.82
N GLY A 72 -11.12 -4.43 10.78
CA GLY A 72 -12.14 -4.28 9.75
C GLY A 72 -12.68 -2.86 9.68
N SER A 73 -12.99 -2.25 10.83
CA SER A 73 -13.45 -0.87 10.96
C SER A 73 -12.42 0.15 10.47
N ILE A 74 -11.14 -0.02 10.81
CA ILE A 74 -10.06 0.86 10.34
C ILE A 74 -9.91 0.79 8.82
N THR A 75 -9.84 -0.43 8.25
CA THR A 75 -9.69 -0.57 6.80
C THR A 75 -10.94 -0.15 6.02
N LEU A 76 -12.13 -0.31 6.62
CA LEU A 76 -13.38 0.22 6.11
C LEU A 76 -13.36 1.76 6.09
N PHE A 77 -12.89 2.39 7.16
CA PHE A 77 -12.75 3.85 7.23
C PHE A 77 -11.85 4.37 6.10
N PHE A 78 -10.69 3.74 5.88
CA PHE A 78 -9.83 4.09 4.75
C PHE A 78 -10.53 3.88 3.40
N GLY A 79 -11.28 2.78 3.22
CA GLY A 79 -12.05 2.58 1.99
C GLY A 79 -13.14 3.64 1.76
N LEU A 80 -13.76 4.15 2.81
CA LEU A 80 -14.73 5.25 2.72
C LEU A 80 -14.05 6.58 2.37
N MET A 81 -12.94 6.91 3.04
CA MET A 81 -12.15 8.11 2.73
C MET A 81 -11.62 8.09 1.30
N GLU A 82 -11.27 6.91 0.80
CA GLU A 82 -10.70 6.74 -0.53
C GLU A 82 -11.65 7.14 -1.66
N MET A 83 -12.97 7.10 -1.43
CA MET A 83 -13.98 7.49 -2.42
C MET A 83 -13.78 8.94 -2.87
N ASP A 84 -13.69 9.84 -1.90
CA ASP A 84 -13.47 11.27 -2.13
C ASP A 84 -12.01 11.59 -2.45
N PHE A 85 -11.07 10.91 -1.79
CA PHE A 85 -9.65 11.10 -2.08
C PHE A 85 -9.34 10.78 -3.55
N TYR A 86 -9.91 9.70 -4.08
CA TYR A 86 -9.73 9.33 -5.48
C TYR A 86 -10.37 10.37 -6.42
N ARG A 87 -11.53 10.92 -6.07
CA ARG A 87 -12.21 11.94 -6.87
C ARG A 87 -11.36 13.20 -7.03
N GLU A 88 -10.69 13.63 -5.96
CA GLU A 88 -9.86 14.84 -5.99
C GLU A 88 -8.48 14.58 -6.60
N PHE A 89 -7.80 13.51 -6.19
CA PHE A 89 -6.39 13.28 -6.54
C PHE A 89 -6.17 12.30 -7.71
N HIS A 90 -7.21 11.62 -8.18
CA HIS A 90 -7.14 10.59 -9.24
C HIS A 90 -6.11 9.48 -8.93
N GLN A 91 -5.88 9.26 -7.63
CA GLN A 91 -4.92 8.33 -7.09
C GLN A 91 -5.51 7.64 -5.86
N ARG A 92 -5.07 6.41 -5.59
CA ARG A 92 -5.44 5.69 -4.37
C ARG A 92 -4.78 6.33 -3.15
N LEU A 93 -5.26 6.00 -1.96
CA LEU A 93 -4.68 6.50 -0.71
C LEU A 93 -3.17 6.21 -0.67
N ASN A 94 -2.35 7.27 -0.60
CA ASN A 94 -0.90 7.18 -0.71
C ASN A 94 -0.20 8.17 0.24
N GLY A 95 1.09 8.41 0.00
CA GLY A 95 1.92 9.29 0.83
C GLY A 95 1.49 10.75 0.87
N LEU A 96 0.68 11.22 -0.09
CA LEU A 96 0.20 12.62 -0.14
C LEU A 96 -0.56 12.99 1.14
N VAL A 97 -1.30 12.06 1.72
CA VAL A 97 -2.01 12.27 2.99
C VAL A 97 -1.05 12.72 4.09
N PHE A 98 0.12 12.08 4.18
CA PHE A 98 1.12 12.43 5.18
C PHE A 98 1.89 13.70 4.84
N GLN A 99 2.08 13.99 3.56
CA GLN A 99 2.74 15.20 3.11
C GLN A 99 1.92 16.44 3.46
N TYR A 100 0.64 16.46 3.06
CA TYR A 100 -0.25 17.59 3.32
C TYR A 100 -0.42 17.87 4.82
N VAL A 101 -0.61 16.83 5.64
CA VAL A 101 -0.75 16.98 7.09
C VAL A 101 0.53 17.51 7.74
N LYS A 102 1.72 17.21 7.19
CA LYS A 102 2.99 17.72 7.73
C LYS A 102 3.25 19.17 7.35
N GLU A 103 2.96 19.55 6.11
CA GLU A 103 3.23 20.90 5.60
C GLU A 103 2.32 21.95 6.24
N ASP A 104 1.00 21.69 6.31
CA ASP A 104 0.06 22.58 6.99
C ASP A 104 -1.17 21.82 7.57
N PRO A 105 -1.07 21.29 8.80
CA PRO A 105 -2.14 20.48 9.39
C PRO A 105 -3.41 21.29 9.66
N LYS A 106 -3.31 22.59 9.96
CA LYS A 106 -4.48 23.41 10.31
C LYS A 106 -5.34 23.67 9.09
N THR A 107 -4.70 24.04 7.98
CA THR A 107 -5.40 24.29 6.72
C THR A 107 -6.03 23.01 6.19
N VAL A 108 -5.30 21.89 6.19
CA VAL A 108 -5.82 20.59 5.73
C VAL A 108 -7.01 20.12 6.57
N LEU A 109 -6.95 20.25 7.91
CA LEU A 109 -8.06 19.84 8.76
C LEU A 109 -9.30 20.73 8.57
N SER A 110 -9.11 22.03 8.36
CA SER A 110 -10.18 22.97 8.02
C SER A 110 -10.81 22.61 6.67
N MET A 111 -9.99 22.34 5.65
CA MET A 111 -10.45 21.87 4.33
C MET A 111 -11.26 20.58 4.44
N LEU A 112 -10.83 19.62 5.28
CA LEU A 112 -11.59 18.39 5.48
C LEU A 112 -12.93 18.63 6.17
N TRP A 113 -12.95 19.47 7.22
CA TRP A 113 -14.15 19.73 8.02
C TRP A 113 -15.22 20.50 7.25
N TYR A 114 -14.82 21.51 6.46
CA TYR A 114 -15.75 22.34 5.68
C TYR A 114 -15.98 21.83 4.25
N GLY A 115 -15.01 21.11 3.68
CA GLY A 115 -15.09 20.60 2.31
C GLY A 115 -15.85 19.27 2.18
N PHE A 116 -15.91 18.47 3.25
CA PHE A 116 -16.57 17.18 3.24
C PHE A 116 -17.60 17.05 4.37
N PRO A 117 -18.69 16.29 4.18
CA PRO A 117 -19.67 16.03 5.22
C PRO A 117 -19.14 15.02 6.26
N VAL A 118 -18.08 15.39 7.00
CA VAL A 118 -17.34 14.51 7.92
C VAL A 118 -18.27 13.79 8.90
N VAL A 119 -19.24 14.50 9.48
CA VAL A 119 -20.20 13.91 10.43
C VAL A 119 -21.02 12.79 9.77
N ARG A 120 -21.46 12.97 8.52
CA ARG A 120 -22.23 11.94 7.80
C ARG A 120 -21.37 10.71 7.54
N TYR A 121 -20.10 10.91 7.18
CA TYR A 121 -19.17 9.80 6.99
C TYR A 121 -18.83 9.06 8.28
N LEU A 122 -18.64 9.77 9.39
CA LEU A 122 -18.42 9.15 10.69
C LEU A 122 -19.63 8.35 11.16
N LEU A 123 -20.85 8.87 10.93
CA LEU A 123 -22.09 8.13 11.21
C LEU A 123 -22.24 6.89 10.33
N ALA A 124 -22.01 7.01 9.02
CA ALA A 124 -22.05 5.88 8.10
C ALA A 124 -21.01 4.82 8.50
N TRP A 125 -19.79 5.25 8.82
CA TRP A 125 -18.73 4.38 9.31
C TRP A 125 -19.11 3.66 10.61
N ALA A 126 -19.71 4.38 11.58
CA ALA A 126 -20.17 3.80 12.83
C ALA A 126 -21.27 2.75 12.60
N ILE A 127 -22.25 3.04 11.74
CA ILE A 127 -23.33 2.12 11.39
C ILE A 127 -22.78 0.86 10.71
N VAL A 128 -21.92 1.01 9.71
CA VAL A 128 -21.34 -0.14 8.99
C VAL A 128 -20.40 -0.94 9.90
N THR A 129 -19.65 -0.28 10.79
CA THR A 129 -18.85 -0.96 11.82
C THR A 129 -19.73 -1.76 12.78
N TRP A 130 -20.86 -1.19 13.20
CA TRP A 130 -21.83 -1.88 14.03
C TRP A 130 -22.43 -3.10 13.32
N LEU A 131 -22.85 -2.97 12.05
CA LEU A 131 -23.32 -4.09 11.22
C LEU A 131 -22.24 -5.16 11.07
N LEU A 132 -20.99 -4.79 10.81
CA LEU A 132 -19.86 -5.71 10.72
C LEU A 132 -19.67 -6.48 12.04
N SER A 133 -19.82 -5.80 13.19
CA SER A 133 -19.74 -6.44 14.50
C SER A 133 -20.85 -7.47 14.73
N LEU A 134 -22.06 -7.21 14.20
CA LEU A 134 -23.18 -8.16 14.24
C LEU A 134 -22.93 -9.37 13.35
N VAL A 135 -22.37 -9.16 12.15
CA VAL A 135 -21.97 -10.25 11.25
C VAL A 135 -20.94 -11.14 11.92
N PHE A 136 -19.89 -10.56 12.52
CA PHE A 136 -18.89 -11.36 13.25
C PHE A 136 -19.45 -12.05 14.49
N LYS A 137 -20.40 -11.42 15.20
CA LYS A 137 -21.13 -12.07 16.31
C LYS A 137 -22.00 -13.24 15.81
N GLY A 138 -22.63 -13.09 14.66
CA GLY A 138 -23.38 -14.14 13.99
C GLY A 138 -22.49 -15.32 13.63
N ILE A 139 -21.39 -15.06 12.91
CA ILE A 139 -20.40 -16.08 12.52
C ILE A 139 -19.82 -16.79 13.76
N ASP A 140 -19.49 -16.04 14.82
CA ASP A 140 -19.04 -16.64 16.07
C ASP A 140 -20.11 -17.60 16.64
N ARG A 141 -21.37 -17.18 16.66
CA ARG A 141 -22.48 -18.00 17.17
C ARG A 141 -22.70 -19.25 16.30
N LEU A 142 -22.62 -19.15 14.97
CA LEU A 142 -22.75 -20.29 14.06
C LEU A 142 -21.59 -21.30 14.18
N THR A 143 -20.38 -20.81 14.45
CA THR A 143 -19.17 -21.64 14.56
C THR A 143 -18.92 -22.17 15.98
N ARG A 144 -19.83 -21.92 16.93
CA ARG A 144 -19.74 -22.50 18.28
C ARG A 144 -20.07 -23.99 18.20
N PRO A 145 -19.25 -24.87 18.83
CA PRO A 145 -19.60 -26.26 18.96
C PRO A 145 -20.96 -26.36 19.67
N ARG A 146 -21.94 -26.98 19.02
CA ARG A 146 -23.24 -27.25 19.62
C ARG A 146 -22.97 -28.20 20.78
N HIS A 147 -23.12 -27.73 22.03
CA HIS A 147 -23.08 -28.63 23.17
C HIS A 147 -24.30 -29.54 23.04
N VAL A 148 -24.06 -30.79 22.66
CA VAL A 148 -25.06 -31.84 22.84
C VAL A 148 -25.05 -32.11 24.33
N THR A 149 -26.07 -31.60 25.03
CA THR A 149 -26.28 -31.88 26.44
C THR A 149 -26.74 -33.34 26.55
N THR A 150 -25.80 -34.28 26.46
CA THR A 150 -26.08 -35.66 26.83
C THR A 150 -26.10 -35.70 28.35
N THR A 151 -27.26 -35.94 28.93
CA THR A 151 -27.46 -36.15 30.36
C THR A 151 -26.68 -37.38 30.81
N GLY A 152 -25.45 -37.17 31.30
CA GLY A 152 -24.61 -38.23 31.84
C GLY A 152 -23.13 -37.87 31.82
N THR A 153 -22.61 -37.41 32.96
CA THR A 153 -21.21 -37.47 33.42
C THR A 153 -20.08 -37.08 32.44
N HIS A 154 -19.37 -36.00 32.80
CA HIS A 154 -18.14 -35.45 32.19
C HIS A 154 -18.30 -34.73 30.83
N ASN A 155 -18.65 -33.44 30.90
CA ASN A 155 -18.42 -32.48 29.80
C ASN A 155 -16.91 -32.26 29.61
N VAL A 156 -16.21 -33.20 28.96
CA VAL A 156 -14.90 -32.91 28.38
C VAL A 156 -15.17 -32.25 27.04
N SER A 157 -15.01 -30.93 26.97
CA SER A 157 -14.92 -30.27 25.66
C SER A 157 -13.69 -30.85 24.95
N SER A 158 -13.93 -31.81 24.05
CA SER A 158 -12.87 -32.47 23.29
C SER A 158 -12.22 -31.45 22.36
N VAL A 159 -11.21 -30.76 22.85
CA VAL A 159 -10.33 -29.93 22.02
C VAL A 159 -9.62 -30.88 21.06
N ALA A 160 -9.69 -30.59 19.76
CA ALA A 160 -9.05 -31.41 18.72
C ALA A 160 -7.59 -31.76 19.11
N PRO A 161 -7.09 -32.96 18.81
CA PRO A 161 -5.72 -33.34 19.11
C PRO A 161 -4.69 -32.37 18.49
N TRP A 162 -3.52 -32.22 19.12
CA TRP A 162 -2.50 -31.26 18.70
C TRP A 162 -1.99 -31.51 17.26
N TYR A 163 -1.93 -32.78 16.82
CA TYR A 163 -1.51 -33.15 15.47
C TYR A 163 -2.51 -32.70 14.40
N MET A 164 -3.82 -32.75 14.68
CA MET A 164 -4.84 -32.22 13.75
C MET A 164 -4.72 -30.70 13.66
N ARG A 165 -4.48 -30.02 14.79
CA ARG A 165 -4.27 -28.57 14.81
C ARG A 165 -3.02 -28.17 14.03
N LEU A 166 -1.95 -28.94 14.14
CA LEU A 166 -0.74 -28.74 13.35
C LEU A 166 -1.02 -28.94 11.86
N GLY A 167 -1.74 -30.00 11.48
CA GLY A 167 -2.14 -30.23 10.08
C GLY A 167 -2.96 -29.09 9.49
N VAL A 168 -3.96 -28.60 10.23
CA VAL A 168 -4.77 -27.42 9.83
C VAL A 168 -3.89 -26.17 9.76
N PHE A 169 -2.98 -25.96 10.72
CA PHE A 169 -2.07 -24.83 10.70
C PHE A 169 -1.17 -24.84 9.45
N VAL A 170 -0.57 -25.99 9.11
CA VAL A 170 0.28 -26.11 7.91
C VAL A 170 -0.54 -25.82 6.64
N LEU A 171 -1.75 -26.36 6.54
CA LEU A 171 -2.63 -26.08 5.41
C LEU A 171 -2.95 -24.58 5.28
N VAL A 172 -3.34 -23.95 6.38
CA VAL A 172 -3.63 -22.50 6.41
C VAL A 172 -2.37 -21.69 6.08
N LEU A 173 -1.22 -22.08 6.60
CA LEU A 173 0.06 -21.43 6.31
C LEU A 173 0.41 -21.47 4.82
N LEU A 174 0.23 -22.62 4.15
CA LEU A 174 0.46 -22.74 2.72
C LEU A 174 -0.46 -21.80 1.92
N VAL A 175 -1.74 -21.73 2.27
CA VAL A 175 -2.70 -20.80 1.65
C VAL A 175 -2.27 -19.35 1.90
N MET A 176 -1.86 -19.00 3.12
CA MET A 176 -1.39 -17.66 3.45
C MET A 176 -0.16 -17.27 2.63
N VAL A 177 0.80 -18.17 2.45
CA VAL A 177 2.00 -17.91 1.63
C VAL A 177 1.62 -17.62 0.19
N VAL A 178 0.70 -18.40 -0.40
CA VAL A 178 0.21 -18.16 -1.76
C VAL A 178 -0.50 -16.81 -1.86
N CYS A 179 -1.39 -16.48 -0.92
CA CYS A 179 -2.10 -15.20 -0.90
C CYS A 179 -1.17 -14.00 -0.67
N ILE A 180 -0.17 -14.12 0.20
CA ILE A 180 0.81 -13.06 0.47
C ILE A 180 1.69 -12.83 -0.75
N ARG A 181 2.13 -13.91 -1.41
CA ARG A 181 2.93 -13.82 -2.64
C ARG A 181 2.11 -13.24 -3.78
N GLY A 182 0.81 -13.54 -3.85
CA GLY A 182 -0.15 -13.02 -4.82
C GLY A 182 0.07 -13.51 -6.26
N THR A 183 1.13 -14.28 -6.52
CA THR A 183 1.47 -14.88 -7.80
C THR A 183 2.08 -16.27 -7.59
N LEU A 184 1.72 -17.20 -8.47
CA LEU A 184 2.34 -18.52 -8.55
C LEU A 184 3.51 -18.55 -9.55
N ARG A 185 3.76 -17.44 -10.26
CA ARG A 185 4.87 -17.33 -11.21
C ARG A 185 6.21 -17.24 -10.46
N GLN A 186 7.25 -17.75 -11.12
CA GLN A 186 8.63 -17.53 -10.69
C GLN A 186 8.94 -16.03 -10.78
N GLY A 187 9.51 -15.45 -9.73
CA GLY A 187 9.74 -14.01 -9.64
C GLY A 187 9.43 -13.41 -8.26
N PRO A 188 9.60 -12.09 -8.11
CA PRO A 188 9.32 -11.37 -6.87
C PRO A 188 7.83 -11.45 -6.48
N PRO A 189 7.50 -11.28 -5.19
CA PRO A 189 6.12 -11.23 -4.73
C PRO A 189 5.40 -10.00 -5.31
N LEU A 190 4.06 -10.03 -5.28
CA LEU A 190 3.17 -8.99 -5.81
C LEU A 190 3.66 -7.57 -5.49
N ARG A 191 3.95 -6.79 -6.52
CA ARG A 191 4.35 -5.37 -6.46
C ARG A 191 3.17 -4.48 -6.84
N TRP A 192 3.23 -3.21 -6.46
CA TRP A 192 2.19 -2.23 -6.85
C TRP A 192 2.10 -2.07 -8.37
N GLY A 193 3.22 -2.20 -9.09
CA GLY A 193 3.26 -2.17 -10.56
C GLY A 193 2.46 -3.30 -11.22
N ASP A 194 2.30 -4.44 -10.55
CA ASP A 194 1.51 -5.57 -11.09
C ASP A 194 0.01 -5.24 -11.19
N ALA A 195 -0.46 -4.14 -10.58
CA ALA A 195 -1.82 -3.63 -10.76
C ALA A 195 -2.02 -2.91 -12.11
N TYR A 196 -0.95 -2.40 -12.72
CA TYR A 196 -0.98 -1.63 -13.96
C TYR A 196 -0.88 -2.57 -15.15
N THR A 197 -2.04 -3.02 -15.64
CA THR A 197 -2.17 -4.04 -16.69
C THR A 197 -2.82 -3.51 -17.96
N THR A 198 -3.34 -2.28 -17.92
CA THR A 198 -4.20 -1.71 -18.94
C THR A 198 -3.83 -0.25 -19.23
N ASP A 199 -4.32 0.32 -20.33
CA ASP A 199 -4.07 1.73 -20.67
C ASP A 199 -4.90 2.72 -19.83
N SER A 200 -5.95 2.22 -19.16
CA SER A 200 -6.81 3.04 -18.31
C SER A 200 -6.21 3.23 -16.92
N ASN A 201 -5.84 4.46 -16.58
CA ASN A 201 -5.33 4.80 -15.25
C ASN A 201 -6.36 4.45 -14.16
N PHE A 202 -7.65 4.71 -14.39
CA PHE A 202 -8.69 4.37 -13.41
C PHE A 202 -8.79 2.86 -13.17
N ALA A 203 -8.77 2.04 -14.22
CA ALA A 203 -8.76 0.59 -14.07
C ALA A 203 -7.52 0.11 -13.29
N ASN A 204 -6.34 0.61 -13.63
CA ASN A 204 -5.11 0.25 -12.92
C ASN A 204 -5.14 0.63 -11.43
N GLN A 205 -5.60 1.84 -11.12
CA GLN A 205 -5.75 2.32 -9.74
C GLN A 205 -6.82 1.52 -8.98
N LEU A 206 -7.91 1.13 -9.66
CA LEU A 206 -8.93 0.25 -9.09
C LEU A 206 -8.34 -1.10 -8.68
N GLY A 207 -7.36 -1.62 -9.43
CA GLY A 207 -6.62 -2.84 -9.12
C GLY A 207 -5.79 -2.76 -7.82
N LEU A 208 -5.46 -1.57 -7.33
CA LEU A 208 -4.73 -1.43 -6.07
C LEU A 208 -5.67 -1.52 -4.84
N ASN A 209 -5.06 -1.65 -3.66
CA ASN A 209 -5.76 -1.56 -2.38
C ASN A 209 -5.23 -0.35 -1.59
N GLY A 210 -6.08 0.65 -1.36
CA GLY A 210 -5.73 1.91 -0.69
C GLY A 210 -5.09 1.76 0.69
N THR A 211 -5.52 0.76 1.46
CA THR A 211 -4.92 0.49 2.77
C THR A 211 -3.49 -0.02 2.62
N LEU A 212 -3.22 -0.93 1.67
CA LEU A 212 -1.87 -1.43 1.42
C LEU A 212 -0.93 -0.34 0.88
N THR A 213 -1.41 0.51 -0.02
CA THR A 213 -0.63 1.63 -0.56
C THR A 213 -0.31 2.64 0.53
N LEU A 214 -1.28 2.98 1.40
CA LEU A 214 -1.07 3.88 2.53
C LEU A 214 -0.07 3.31 3.55
N ILE A 215 -0.19 2.02 3.91
CA ILE A 215 0.77 1.35 4.81
C ILE A 215 2.18 1.36 4.21
N THR A 216 2.30 1.13 2.90
CA THR A 216 3.60 1.13 2.21
C THR A 216 4.23 2.52 2.21
N ALA A 217 3.42 3.56 1.98
CA ALA A 217 3.87 4.94 2.07
C ALA A 217 4.30 5.31 3.50
N ALA A 218 3.52 4.92 4.52
CA ALA A 218 3.87 5.14 5.92
C ALA A 218 5.19 4.47 6.30
N LYS A 219 5.40 3.21 5.88
CA LYS A 219 6.66 2.48 6.13
C LYS A 219 7.85 3.13 5.44
N SER A 220 7.70 3.53 4.19
CA SER A 220 8.77 4.19 3.43
C SER A 220 9.18 5.49 4.11
N ARG A 221 8.20 6.27 4.56
CA ARG A 221 8.44 7.52 5.28
C ARG A 221 9.12 7.31 6.63
N MET A 222 8.67 6.33 7.42
CA MET A 222 9.35 5.97 8.68
C MET A 222 10.79 5.47 8.45
N SER A 223 11.03 4.80 7.31
CA SER A 223 12.38 4.36 6.93
C SER A 223 13.25 5.54 6.54
N GLU A 224 12.77 6.51 5.75
CA GLU A 224 13.55 7.72 5.40
C GLU A 224 13.99 8.49 6.65
N ASP A 225 13.09 8.68 7.60
CA ASP A 225 13.41 9.33 8.88
C ASP A 225 14.44 8.49 9.66
N ARG A 226 14.36 7.15 9.59
CA ARG A 226 15.32 6.23 10.24
C ARG A 226 16.67 6.16 9.53
N ASP A 227 16.71 6.13 8.22
CA ASP A 227 17.93 6.02 7.42
C ASP A 227 18.70 7.34 7.44
N ASN A 228 18.01 8.47 7.59
CA ASN A 228 18.64 9.76 7.87
C ASN A 228 19.30 9.83 9.27
N ILE A 229 18.82 9.06 10.25
CA ILE A 229 19.44 8.98 11.59
C ILE A 229 20.84 8.33 11.53
N TRP A 230 21.09 7.45 10.55
CA TRP A 230 22.37 6.74 10.42
C TRP A 230 23.33 7.33 9.40
N LYS A 231 22.92 8.36 8.64
CA LYS A 231 23.88 9.15 7.86
C LYS A 231 24.59 10.09 8.84
N ALA A 232 25.89 9.92 9.00
CA ALA A 232 26.71 10.90 9.68
C ALA A 232 26.46 12.26 9.01
N THR A 233 25.76 13.15 9.70
CA THR A 233 25.48 14.49 9.19
C THR A 233 26.79 15.25 9.23
N LEU A 234 27.41 15.41 8.06
CA LEU A 234 28.51 16.34 7.87
C LEU A 234 27.97 17.76 8.09
N PRO A 235 28.72 18.68 8.74
CA PRO A 235 28.34 20.08 8.79
C PRO A 235 27.99 20.61 7.39
N GLN A 236 26.94 21.42 7.28
CA GLN A 236 26.41 21.87 5.99
C GLN A 236 27.50 22.53 5.11
N ALA A 237 28.41 23.30 5.74
CA ALA A 237 29.54 23.93 5.06
C ALA A 237 30.51 22.90 4.46
N ASP A 238 30.84 21.87 5.24
CA ASP A 238 31.74 20.80 4.80
C ASP A 238 31.10 19.97 3.67
N ALA A 239 29.79 19.71 3.76
CA ALA A 239 29.05 18.98 2.73
C ALA A 239 29.02 19.76 1.42
N GLN A 240 28.72 21.06 1.52
CA GLN A 240 28.72 21.97 0.38
C GLN A 240 30.09 22.09 -0.26
N GLN A 241 31.16 22.21 0.54
CA GLN A 241 32.52 22.27 0.03
C GLN A 241 32.93 20.97 -0.64
N THR A 242 32.67 19.82 0.00
CA THR A 242 32.98 18.50 -0.57
C THR A 242 32.30 18.29 -1.93
N VAL A 243 31.03 18.68 -2.05
CA VAL A 243 30.28 18.60 -3.31
C VAL A 243 30.85 19.56 -4.37
N ARG A 244 31.26 20.76 -3.97
CA ARG A 244 31.92 21.72 -4.88
C ARG A 244 33.25 21.16 -5.39
N ASP A 245 34.06 20.56 -4.53
CA ASP A 245 35.34 19.96 -4.90
C ASP A 245 35.16 18.77 -5.84
N MET A 246 34.07 18.00 -5.70
CA MET A 246 33.75 16.88 -6.62
C MET A 246 33.23 17.33 -7.98
N LEU A 247 32.51 18.45 -8.05
CA LEU A 247 31.75 18.84 -9.24
C LEU A 247 32.36 20.00 -10.04
N LEU A 248 33.04 20.94 -9.39
CA LEU A 248 33.58 22.13 -10.05
C LEU A 248 34.90 21.82 -10.73
N THR A 249 35.02 22.26 -11.97
CA THR A 249 36.25 22.23 -12.74
C THR A 249 36.93 23.61 -12.75
N SER A 250 38.14 23.70 -13.29
CA SER A 250 38.85 24.97 -13.51
C SER A 250 38.11 25.95 -14.43
N HIS A 251 37.08 25.48 -15.14
CA HIS A 251 36.27 26.23 -16.09
C HIS A 251 34.89 26.61 -15.54
N ASP A 252 34.61 26.30 -14.27
CA ASP A 252 33.34 26.63 -13.64
C ASP A 252 33.51 27.85 -12.73
N LYS A 253 32.59 28.80 -12.86
CA LYS A 253 32.46 29.93 -11.93
C LYS A 253 31.14 29.84 -11.19
N LEU A 254 31.19 29.78 -9.86
CA LEU A 254 29.98 29.75 -9.05
C LEU A 254 29.17 31.05 -9.19
N VAL A 255 27.85 30.91 -9.23
CA VAL A 255 26.87 31.98 -9.34
C VAL A 255 25.83 31.83 -8.24
N GLU A 256 25.54 32.91 -7.51
CA GLU A 256 24.54 32.91 -6.42
C GLU A 256 24.77 31.76 -5.41
N SER A 257 26.02 31.64 -4.95
CA SER A 257 26.49 30.54 -4.08
C SER A 257 25.84 30.47 -2.70
N ASP A 258 25.11 31.52 -2.34
CA ASP A 258 24.29 31.70 -1.15
C ASP A 258 22.87 31.12 -1.29
N ILE A 259 22.33 31.10 -2.52
CA ILE A 259 21.00 30.56 -2.84
C ILE A 259 21.09 29.11 -3.31
N ALA A 260 22.13 28.77 -4.09
CA ALA A 260 22.30 27.46 -4.69
C ALA A 260 23.72 26.91 -4.44
N ALA A 261 23.80 25.68 -3.93
CA ALA A 261 25.06 25.08 -3.51
C ALA A 261 26.10 24.95 -4.64
N VAL A 262 25.68 24.64 -5.87
CA VAL A 262 26.57 24.31 -7.01
C VAL A 262 26.19 25.04 -8.31
N ARG A 263 25.31 26.05 -8.26
CA ARG A 263 24.96 26.82 -9.47
C ARG A 263 26.20 27.49 -10.02
N ARG A 264 26.45 27.32 -11.32
CA ARG A 264 27.70 27.73 -11.96
C ARG A 264 27.49 28.10 -13.42
N ASP A 265 28.30 29.04 -13.88
CA ASP A 265 28.53 29.30 -15.28
C ASP A 265 29.76 28.51 -15.72
N PHE A 266 29.59 27.71 -16.77
CA PHE A 266 30.69 26.94 -17.36
C PHE A 266 31.25 27.69 -18.57
N THR A 267 32.54 28.00 -18.55
CA THR A 267 33.26 28.60 -19.68
C THR A 267 34.07 27.53 -20.41
N PRO A 268 33.49 26.87 -21.44
CA PRO A 268 34.15 25.76 -22.11
C PRO A 268 35.46 26.22 -22.77
N PRO A 269 36.55 25.43 -22.65
CA PRO A 269 37.78 25.71 -23.38
C PRO A 269 37.53 25.61 -24.88
N VAL A 270 38.12 26.55 -25.65
CA VAL A 270 37.86 26.73 -27.09
C VAL A 270 38.08 25.44 -27.88
N GLU A 271 39.08 24.65 -27.51
CA GLU A 271 39.42 23.35 -28.13
C GLU A 271 38.30 22.31 -28.06
N ASN A 272 37.42 22.41 -27.05
CA ASN A 272 36.28 21.49 -26.84
C ASN A 272 34.92 22.13 -27.17
N THR A 273 34.93 23.28 -27.87
CA THR A 273 33.68 23.93 -28.29
C THR A 273 33.24 23.43 -29.66
N LEU A 274 32.04 22.85 -29.70
CA LEU A 274 31.36 22.53 -30.96
C LEU A 274 30.60 23.77 -31.45
N PRO A 275 30.44 23.94 -32.78
CA PRO A 275 29.54 24.95 -33.31
C PRO A 275 28.11 24.69 -32.80
N ILE A 276 27.33 25.76 -32.67
CA ILE A 276 25.95 25.69 -32.19
C ILE A 276 25.14 24.76 -33.10
N ARG A 277 24.54 23.72 -32.51
CA ARG A 277 23.71 22.73 -33.21
C ARG A 277 22.43 22.47 -32.41
N ASN A 278 21.43 21.91 -33.10
CA ASN A 278 20.25 21.39 -32.44
C ASN A 278 20.62 20.22 -31.54
N VAL A 279 20.14 20.24 -30.29
CA VAL A 279 20.28 19.13 -29.34
C VAL A 279 19.01 18.30 -29.38
N VAL A 280 19.13 17.04 -29.79
CA VAL A 280 18.03 16.07 -29.76
C VAL A 280 18.33 15.07 -28.65
N VAL A 281 17.51 15.08 -27.59
CA VAL A 281 17.59 14.11 -26.50
C VAL A 281 16.53 13.03 -26.74
N ILE A 282 16.96 11.78 -26.89
CA ILE A 282 16.07 10.62 -27.00
C ILE A 282 16.09 9.90 -25.65
N LEU A 283 15.02 10.06 -24.87
CA LEU A 283 14.84 9.31 -23.63
C LEU A 283 14.27 7.94 -23.95
N MET A 284 15.03 6.88 -23.68
CA MET A 284 14.58 5.51 -23.88
C MET A 284 14.14 4.90 -22.55
N GLU A 285 12.84 4.64 -22.42
CA GLU A 285 12.27 4.05 -21.21
C GLU A 285 12.74 2.61 -21.00
N SER A 286 13.15 2.27 -19.77
CA SER A 286 13.60 0.93 -19.37
C SER A 286 14.79 0.36 -20.18
N PHE A 287 15.54 1.20 -20.90
CA PHE A 287 16.71 0.80 -21.69
C PHE A 287 17.96 0.67 -20.80
N ALA A 288 17.97 -0.36 -19.95
CA ALA A 288 19.11 -0.66 -19.09
C ALA A 288 20.23 -1.38 -19.85
N GLY A 289 21.49 -1.19 -19.42
CA GLY A 289 22.66 -1.70 -20.15
C GLY A 289 22.68 -3.22 -20.40
N HIS A 290 22.03 -4.01 -19.52
CA HIS A 290 21.89 -5.45 -19.73
C HIS A 290 21.01 -5.81 -20.94
N SER A 291 20.16 -4.91 -21.42
CA SER A 291 19.30 -5.13 -22.59
C SER A 291 19.96 -4.71 -23.91
N VAL A 292 21.25 -4.33 -23.87
CA VAL A 292 21.97 -3.77 -25.03
C VAL A 292 23.09 -4.73 -25.43
N GLY A 293 22.93 -5.42 -26.56
CA GLY A 293 23.93 -6.39 -27.05
C GLY A 293 25.33 -5.77 -27.22
N ALA A 294 25.41 -4.53 -27.70
CA ALA A 294 26.68 -3.80 -27.84
C ALA A 294 27.41 -3.52 -26.51
N LEU A 295 26.73 -3.62 -25.36
CA LEU A 295 27.33 -3.49 -24.03
C LEU A 295 27.73 -4.85 -23.43
N GLY A 296 27.75 -5.93 -24.23
CA GLY A 296 28.25 -7.24 -23.84
C GLY A 296 27.18 -8.24 -23.38
N ASN A 297 25.94 -8.08 -23.84
CA ASN A 297 24.92 -9.11 -23.65
C ASN A 297 24.89 -10.05 -24.87
N ASP A 298 25.32 -11.30 -24.68
CA ASP A 298 25.37 -12.36 -25.70
C ASP A 298 24.05 -13.17 -25.81
N ALA A 299 22.93 -12.62 -25.34
CA ALA A 299 21.62 -13.27 -25.34
C ALA A 299 20.83 -13.10 -26.64
#